data_AF-A0A2V8QTM2-F1
#
_entry.id   AF-A0A2V8QTM2-F1
#
_cell.length_a   1.000
_cell.length_b   1.000
_cell.length_c   1.000
_cell.angle_alpha   90.00
_cell.angle_beta   90.00
_cell.angle_gamma   90.00
#
_symmetry.space_group_name_H-M   'P 1'
#
loop_
_entity.id
_entity.type
_entity.pdbx_description
1 polymer ?
#
loop_
_entity_poly.entity_id
_entity_poly.type
_entity_poly.pdbx_seq_one_letter_code
_entity_poly.pdbx_strand_id
1 'polypeptide(L)'
;MLECAHPMEAYNFFIDREGHLRSGWRLAIFVVAFLICLQITHLLLVIALSTALNRSTLEIGETLWGVAAGHGAILISALLIGWACGALLEDLPFAALGCSPHQGWLKNLLIGSALGAASLFVAALLTTLTRGIRFSFDPAGFRLIGETLFVSILIFLFAAAAEEILFRGYVLQTLTRANIAWLGIVLTSVPFAAAHLKNPNAVPGFTFVNTALAGLWLAVAYLRTRSLWLPFGLHWSWNWAQASLLGLPVSGIERIAPAPLLKAMNAGPDWLTGGAYGIEGGAACTIALVISTVVIWRAKLFARAGVRAYQKPDR
;
A
#
# COMPACT_ATOMS: atom_id res chain seq x y z
N MET A 1 22.50 -44.98 37.37
CA MET A 1 21.67 -43.76 37.40
C MET A 1 22.10 -42.91 36.23
N LEU A 2 21.34 -42.95 35.13
CA LEU A 2 21.54 -42.07 33.97
C LEU A 2 20.70 -40.82 34.23
N GLU A 3 21.35 -39.69 34.46
CA GLU A 3 20.68 -38.39 34.51
C GLU A 3 20.17 -38.06 33.10
N CYS A 4 18.85 -38.13 32.91
CA CYS A 4 18.18 -37.44 31.83
C CYS A 4 18.37 -35.94 32.05
N ALA A 5 19.37 -35.36 31.39
CA ALA A 5 19.41 -33.92 31.18
C ALA A 5 18.21 -33.55 30.29
N HIS A 6 17.09 -33.20 30.90
CA HIS A 6 16.05 -32.45 30.21
C HIS A 6 16.67 -31.13 29.75
N PRO A 7 16.78 -30.86 28.43
CA PRO A 7 17.20 -29.54 27.98
C PRO A 7 16.21 -28.53 28.55
N MET A 8 16.68 -27.56 29.34
CA MET A 8 15.84 -26.45 29.76
C MET A 8 15.32 -25.76 28.51
N GLU A 9 14.03 -25.88 28.23
CA GLU A 9 13.39 -25.14 27.15
C GLU A 9 13.55 -23.65 27.44
N ALA A 10 14.37 -22.96 26.64
CA ALA A 10 14.59 -21.52 26.77
C ALA A 10 13.40 -20.72 26.20
N TYR A 11 12.16 -21.04 26.61
CA TYR A 11 11.02 -20.17 26.32
C TYR A 11 11.09 -18.97 27.26
N ASN A 12 11.12 -17.77 26.68
CA ASN A 12 11.13 -16.53 27.46
C ASN A 12 10.35 -15.43 26.72
N PHE A 13 10.50 -14.20 27.17
CA PHE A 13 9.85 -13.04 26.56
C PHE A 13 10.28 -12.80 25.09
N PHE A 14 11.45 -13.30 24.68
CA PHE A 14 12.02 -13.12 23.35
C PHE A 14 11.76 -14.33 22.44
N ILE A 15 11.89 -15.54 22.96
CA ILE A 15 11.88 -16.79 22.21
C ILE A 15 10.57 -17.56 22.41
N ASP A 16 10.04 -18.14 21.33
CA ASP A 16 8.85 -19.01 21.35
C ASP A 16 9.20 -20.46 21.74
N ARG A 17 8.21 -21.35 21.71
CA ARG A 17 8.39 -22.76 22.13
C ARG A 17 9.24 -23.55 21.14
N GLU A 18 9.33 -23.05 19.92
CA GLU A 18 10.05 -23.63 18.80
C GLU A 18 11.50 -23.08 18.70
N GLY A 19 11.92 -22.22 19.63
CA GLY A 19 13.26 -21.64 19.66
C GLY A 19 13.45 -20.43 18.74
N HIS A 20 12.38 -19.90 18.15
CA HIS A 20 12.42 -18.75 17.23
C HIS A 20 12.11 -17.44 17.94
N LEU A 21 12.61 -16.33 17.38
CA LEU A 21 12.26 -15.00 17.86
C LEU A 21 10.74 -14.75 17.66
N ARG A 22 10.06 -14.30 18.71
CA ARG A 22 8.62 -14.02 18.65
C ARG A 22 8.32 -12.92 17.62
N SER A 23 7.14 -13.01 16.99
CA SER A 23 6.72 -12.11 15.91
C SER A 23 6.74 -10.63 16.31
N GLY A 24 6.39 -10.29 17.56
CA GLY A 24 6.47 -8.91 18.06
C GLY A 24 7.89 -8.33 17.99
N TRP A 25 8.90 -9.11 18.36
CA TRP A 25 10.29 -8.68 18.29
C TRP A 25 10.83 -8.60 16.86
N ARG A 26 10.46 -9.56 16.00
CA ARG A 26 10.76 -9.48 14.56
C ARG A 26 10.24 -8.19 13.95
N LEU A 27 9.01 -7.78 14.30
CA LEU A 27 8.44 -6.52 13.85
C LEU A 27 9.14 -5.30 14.44
N ALA A 28 9.50 -5.31 15.72
CA ALA A 28 10.23 -4.21 16.33
C ALA A 28 11.59 -3.99 15.64
N ILE A 29 12.32 -5.08 15.34
CA ILE A 29 13.57 -5.04 14.57
C ILE A 29 13.32 -4.47 13.18
N PHE A 30 12.30 -4.98 12.47
CA PHE A 30 11.95 -4.48 11.13
C PHE A 30 11.64 -2.98 11.15
N VAL A 31 10.81 -2.50 12.08
CA VAL A 31 10.42 -1.09 12.16
C VAL A 31 11.64 -0.19 12.39
N VAL A 32 12.49 -0.53 13.36
CA VAL A 32 13.69 0.27 13.66
C VAL A 32 14.66 0.26 12.47
N ALA A 33 14.96 -0.92 11.92
CA ALA A 33 15.85 -1.05 10.76
C ALA A 33 15.30 -0.35 9.52
N PHE A 34 13.98 -0.42 9.28
CA PHE A 34 13.30 0.25 8.18
C PHE A 34 13.41 1.77 8.33
N LEU A 35 13.14 2.34 9.51
CA LEU A 35 13.22 3.78 9.73
C LEU A 35 14.64 4.31 9.50
N ILE A 36 15.66 3.59 9.97
CA ILE A 36 17.07 3.95 9.73
C ILE A 36 17.39 3.87 8.24
N CYS A 37 17.05 2.75 7.60
CA CYS A 37 17.32 2.54 6.18
C CYS A 37 16.59 3.57 5.31
N LEU A 38 15.35 3.92 5.65
CA LEU A 38 14.54 4.93 4.95
C LEU A 38 15.24 6.29 4.94
N GLN A 39 15.73 6.76 6.09
CA GLN A 39 16.41 8.06 6.16
C GLN A 39 17.71 8.07 5.34
N ILE A 40 18.49 6.98 5.42
CA ILE A 40 19.74 6.84 4.65
C ILE A 40 19.44 6.80 3.15
N THR A 41 18.53 5.93 2.72
CA THR A 41 18.19 5.80 1.30
C THR A 41 17.59 7.08 0.74
N HIS A 42 16.71 7.76 1.49
CA HIS A 42 16.16 9.05 1.07
C HIS A 42 17.23 10.12 0.89
N LEU A 43 18.15 10.25 1.87
CA LEU A 43 19.26 11.18 1.80
C LEU A 43 20.15 10.91 0.58
N LEU A 44 20.50 9.64 0.35
CA LEU A 44 21.34 9.25 -0.79
C LEU A 44 20.66 9.54 -2.14
N LEU A 45 19.35 9.26 -2.26
CA LEU A 45 18.60 9.57 -3.48
C LEU A 45 18.51 11.07 -3.74
N VAL A 46 18.24 11.87 -2.72
CA VAL A 46 18.17 13.33 -2.86
C VAL A 46 19.53 13.93 -3.22
N ILE A 47 20.62 13.47 -2.61
CA ILE A 47 21.98 13.90 -2.96
C ILE A 47 22.30 13.51 -4.41
N ALA A 48 22.02 12.27 -4.82
CA ALA A 48 22.27 11.80 -6.17
C ALA A 48 21.49 12.64 -7.22
N LEU A 49 20.23 12.95 -6.96
CA LEU A 49 19.41 13.81 -7.82
C LEU A 49 19.90 15.26 -7.83
N SER A 50 20.28 15.80 -6.67
CA SER A 50 20.85 17.14 -6.54
C SER A 50 22.12 17.29 -7.39
N THR A 51 23.02 16.30 -7.32
CA THR A 51 24.22 16.27 -8.16
C THR A 51 23.88 16.10 -9.63
N ALA A 52 23.01 15.15 -9.99
CA ALA A 52 22.66 14.86 -11.38
C ALA A 52 21.93 16.02 -12.09
N LEU A 53 21.10 16.76 -11.36
CA LEU A 53 20.30 17.86 -11.91
C LEU A 53 20.92 19.23 -11.67
N ASN A 54 22.07 19.30 -10.99
CA ASN A 54 22.76 20.53 -10.60
C ASN A 54 21.82 21.53 -9.89
N ARG A 55 21.07 21.03 -8.89
CA ARG A 55 20.13 21.80 -8.07
C ARG A 55 20.40 21.58 -6.59
N SER A 56 19.99 22.51 -5.74
CA SER A 56 20.11 22.33 -4.29
C SER A 56 19.21 21.19 -3.80
N THR A 57 19.58 20.52 -2.70
CA THR A 57 18.76 19.46 -2.09
C THR A 57 17.39 19.96 -1.64
N LEU A 58 17.30 21.23 -1.22
CA LEU A 58 16.05 21.89 -0.88
C LEU A 58 15.13 22.00 -2.10
N GLU A 59 15.65 22.47 -3.23
CA GLU A 59 14.89 22.54 -4.49
C GLU A 59 14.39 21.16 -4.94
N ILE A 60 15.24 20.11 -4.85
CA ILE A 60 14.84 18.75 -5.19
C ILE A 60 13.63 18.33 -4.36
N GLY A 61 13.64 18.60 -3.05
CA GLY A 61 12.57 18.26 -2.12
C GLY A 61 11.22 18.87 -2.49
N GLU A 62 11.19 20.01 -3.17
CA GLU A 62 9.96 20.70 -3.61
C GLU A 62 9.47 20.27 -5.00
N THR A 63 10.21 19.39 -5.69
CA THR A 63 9.86 18.91 -7.03
C THR A 63 9.26 17.50 -7.05
N LEU A 64 8.71 17.08 -8.20
CA LEU A 64 8.31 15.69 -8.44
C LEU A 64 9.48 14.69 -8.24
N TRP A 65 10.73 15.13 -8.42
CA TRP A 65 11.91 14.30 -8.15
C TRP A 65 12.08 14.02 -6.65
N GLY A 66 11.78 14.99 -5.79
CA GLY A 66 11.75 14.78 -4.33
C GLY A 66 10.66 13.79 -3.92
N VAL A 67 9.46 13.89 -4.51
CA VAL A 67 8.37 12.94 -4.28
C VAL A 67 8.76 11.52 -4.74
N ALA A 68 9.39 11.41 -5.92
CA ALA A 68 9.89 10.14 -6.44
C ALA A 68 11.00 9.55 -5.56
N ALA A 69 11.93 10.39 -5.06
CA ALA A 69 12.97 9.98 -4.12
C ALA A 69 12.37 9.46 -2.80
N GLY A 70 11.34 10.13 -2.28
CA GLY A 70 10.61 9.69 -1.08
C GLY A 70 9.99 8.31 -1.22
N HIS A 71 9.17 8.09 -2.26
CA HIS A 71 8.56 6.78 -2.51
C HIS A 71 9.58 5.72 -2.89
N GLY A 72 10.65 6.10 -3.59
CA GLY A 72 11.75 5.20 -3.93
C GLY A 72 12.52 4.74 -2.71
N ALA A 73 12.75 5.64 -1.76
CA ALA A 73 13.35 5.28 -0.48
C ALA A 73 12.45 4.31 0.29
N ILE A 74 11.14 4.55 0.37
CA ILE A 74 10.19 3.61 1.00
C ILE A 74 10.27 2.23 0.34
N LEU A 75 10.18 2.17 -0.99
CA LEU A 75 10.20 0.92 -1.73
C LEU A 75 11.51 0.14 -1.51
N ILE A 76 12.65 0.80 -1.71
CA ILE A 76 13.98 0.18 -1.57
C ILE A 76 14.19 -0.30 -0.14
N SER A 77 13.91 0.54 0.85
CA SER A 77 14.11 0.19 2.26
C SER A 77 13.16 -0.92 2.71
N ALA A 78 11.90 -0.91 2.28
CA ALA A 78 10.94 -1.96 2.61
C ALA A 78 11.30 -3.31 1.96
N LEU A 79 11.78 -3.30 0.70
CA LEU A 79 12.29 -4.50 0.04
C LEU A 79 13.53 -5.04 0.74
N LEU A 80 14.52 -4.18 0.98
CA LEU A 80 15.82 -4.59 1.53
C LEU A 80 15.68 -5.10 2.97
N ILE A 81 15.03 -4.31 3.83
CA ILE A 81 14.87 -4.67 5.25
C ILE A 81 13.84 -5.79 5.41
N GLY A 82 12.76 -5.79 4.63
CA GLY A 82 11.79 -6.87 4.65
C GLY A 82 12.41 -8.20 4.23
N TRP A 83 13.22 -8.21 3.17
CA TRP A 83 13.95 -9.39 2.74
C TRP A 83 14.98 -9.81 3.78
N ALA A 84 15.79 -8.88 4.31
CA ALA A 84 16.79 -9.18 5.32
C ALA A 84 16.16 -9.78 6.59
N CYS A 85 15.05 -9.21 7.08
CA CYS A 85 14.34 -9.76 8.23
C CYS A 85 13.73 -11.14 7.91
N GLY A 86 13.15 -11.33 6.73
CA GLY A 86 12.64 -12.63 6.30
C GLY A 86 13.74 -13.70 6.23
N ALA A 87 14.88 -13.37 5.62
CA ALA A 87 15.99 -14.29 5.44
C ALA A 87 16.72 -14.60 6.76
N LEU A 88 16.98 -13.59 7.59
CA LEU A 88 17.80 -13.72 8.80
C LEU A 88 17.01 -14.15 10.03
N LEU A 89 15.73 -13.79 10.14
CA LEU A 89 14.91 -14.05 11.33
C LEU A 89 13.87 -15.16 11.12
N GLU A 90 13.59 -15.53 9.87
CA GLU A 90 12.52 -16.51 9.55
C GLU A 90 12.95 -17.57 8.52
N ASP A 91 14.20 -17.57 8.06
CA ASP A 91 14.70 -18.48 7.00
C ASP A 91 13.79 -18.49 5.76
N LEU A 92 13.28 -17.31 5.37
CA LEU A 92 12.36 -17.16 4.24
C LEU A 92 13.09 -16.70 2.97
N PRO A 93 12.71 -17.23 1.78
CA PRO A 93 13.22 -16.72 0.52
C PRO A 93 12.61 -15.34 0.21
N PHE A 94 13.24 -14.60 -0.71
CA PHE A 94 12.72 -13.31 -1.20
C PHE A 94 11.25 -13.39 -1.67
N ALA A 95 10.86 -14.52 -2.27
CA ALA A 95 9.48 -14.76 -2.71
C ALA A 95 8.44 -14.67 -1.58
N ALA A 96 8.85 -14.82 -0.32
CA ALA A 96 8.00 -14.66 0.84
C ALA A 96 7.62 -13.20 1.12
N LEU A 97 8.21 -12.21 0.44
CA LEU A 97 7.69 -10.83 0.46
C LEU A 97 6.39 -10.69 -0.34
N GLY A 98 6.02 -11.69 -1.14
CA GLY A 98 4.75 -11.73 -1.87
C GLY A 98 4.72 -10.91 -3.16
N CYS A 99 5.82 -10.23 -3.52
CA CYS A 99 5.99 -9.50 -4.78
C CYS A 99 6.59 -10.34 -5.91
N SER A 100 7.03 -11.58 -5.67
CA SER A 100 7.52 -12.45 -6.73
C SER A 100 6.37 -12.95 -7.63
N PRO A 101 6.61 -13.06 -8.96
CA PRO A 101 5.66 -13.72 -9.85
C PRO A 101 5.40 -15.18 -9.43
N HIS A 102 4.13 -15.55 -9.33
CA HIS A 102 3.66 -16.91 -9.06
C HIS A 102 2.62 -17.32 -10.10
N GLN A 103 2.27 -18.61 -10.21
CA GLN A 103 1.21 -19.02 -11.14
C GLN A 103 -0.10 -18.23 -10.87
N GLY A 104 -0.58 -17.50 -11.88
CA GLY A 104 -1.77 -16.65 -11.75
C GLY A 104 -1.52 -15.24 -11.20
N TRP A 105 -0.27 -14.79 -11.04
CA TRP A 105 0.06 -13.44 -10.59
C TRP A 105 -0.56 -12.36 -11.48
N LEU A 106 -0.43 -12.50 -12.80
CA LEU A 106 -0.97 -11.52 -13.76
C LEU A 106 -2.49 -11.48 -13.70
N LYS A 107 -3.14 -12.63 -13.52
CA LYS A 107 -4.59 -12.72 -13.31
C LYS A 107 -5.00 -11.95 -12.05
N ASN A 108 -4.29 -12.14 -10.94
CA ASN A 108 -4.56 -11.40 -9.69
C ASN A 108 -4.35 -9.89 -9.87
N LEU A 109 -3.29 -9.48 -10.58
CA LEU A 109 -3.03 -8.08 -10.90
C LEU A 109 -4.17 -7.48 -11.73
N LEU A 110 -4.53 -8.11 -12.86
CA LEU A 110 -5.56 -7.59 -13.77
C LEU A 110 -6.93 -7.50 -13.11
N ILE A 111 -7.32 -8.54 -12.37
CA ILE A 111 -8.58 -8.55 -11.62
C ILE A 111 -8.55 -7.52 -10.49
N GLY A 112 -7.41 -7.40 -9.78
CA GLY A 112 -7.22 -6.36 -8.77
C GLY A 112 -7.40 -4.97 -9.36
N SER A 113 -6.75 -4.70 -10.50
CA SER A 113 -6.88 -3.41 -11.19
C SER A 113 -8.33 -3.13 -11.62
N ALA A 114 -9.03 -4.13 -12.15
CA ALA A 114 -10.43 -3.98 -12.53
C ALA A 114 -11.33 -3.71 -11.31
N LEU A 115 -11.12 -4.45 -10.21
CA LEU A 115 -11.89 -4.29 -8.98
C LEU A 115 -11.60 -2.96 -8.27
N GLY A 116 -10.34 -2.49 -8.29
CA GLY A 116 -9.94 -1.22 -7.67
C GLY A 116 -10.62 -0.05 -8.37
N ALA A 117 -10.46 0.04 -9.70
CA ALA A 117 -11.16 1.03 -10.52
C ALA A 117 -12.69 0.92 -10.38
N ALA A 118 -13.26 -0.29 -10.41
CA ALA A 118 -14.70 -0.48 -10.24
C ALA A 118 -15.20 -0.01 -8.87
N SER A 119 -14.43 -0.25 -7.80
CA SER A 119 -14.79 0.20 -6.45
C SER A 119 -14.81 1.73 -6.38
N LEU A 120 -13.83 2.41 -6.99
CA LEU A 120 -13.84 3.86 -7.12
C LEU A 120 -15.05 4.35 -7.91
N PHE A 121 -15.37 3.71 -9.04
CA PHE A 121 -16.52 4.10 -9.85
C PHE A 121 -17.85 3.91 -9.11
N VAL A 122 -17.96 2.95 -8.19
CA VAL A 122 -19.11 2.85 -7.28
C VAL A 122 -19.20 4.08 -6.39
N ALA A 123 -18.10 4.52 -5.77
CA ALA A 123 -18.08 5.74 -4.96
C ALA A 123 -18.45 6.98 -5.80
N ALA A 124 -17.88 7.12 -6.99
CA ALA A 124 -18.15 8.22 -7.91
C ALA A 124 -19.60 8.22 -8.42
N LEU A 125 -20.18 7.04 -8.67
CA LEU A 125 -21.58 6.90 -9.03
C LEU A 125 -22.49 7.36 -7.89
N LEU A 126 -22.20 6.94 -6.65
CA LEU A 126 -22.96 7.36 -5.47
C LEU A 126 -22.96 8.88 -5.33
N THR A 127 -21.79 9.53 -5.42
CA THR A 127 -21.69 11.00 -5.32
C THR A 127 -22.33 11.72 -6.50
N THR A 128 -22.36 11.11 -7.68
CA THR A 128 -23.05 11.68 -8.87
C THR A 128 -24.56 11.59 -8.71
N LEU A 129 -25.10 10.44 -8.29
CA LEU A 129 -26.54 10.22 -8.11
C LEU A 129 -27.13 11.13 -7.04
N THR A 130 -26.37 11.41 -5.97
CA THR A 130 -26.76 12.36 -4.93
C THR A 130 -26.48 13.83 -5.29
N ARG A 131 -26.02 14.10 -6.51
CA ARG A 131 -25.61 15.44 -7.00
C ARG A 131 -24.48 16.09 -6.20
N GLY A 132 -23.69 15.29 -5.48
CA GLY A 132 -22.56 15.76 -4.70
C GLY A 132 -21.32 16.06 -5.54
N ILE A 133 -21.06 15.29 -6.59
CA ILE A 133 -19.98 15.57 -7.55
C ILE A 133 -20.57 15.61 -8.96
N ARG A 134 -20.15 16.61 -9.74
CA ARG A 134 -20.45 16.69 -11.17
C ARG A 134 -19.15 16.52 -11.95
N PHE A 135 -19.21 15.77 -13.04
CA PHE A 135 -18.06 15.53 -13.91
C PHE A 135 -18.30 16.18 -15.27
N SER A 136 -17.27 16.79 -15.82
CA SER A 136 -17.23 17.30 -17.19
C SER A 136 -15.89 16.94 -17.83
N PHE A 137 -15.83 16.78 -19.16
CA PHE A 137 -14.55 16.56 -19.84
C PHE A 137 -13.59 17.74 -19.62
N ASP A 138 -12.30 17.42 -19.45
CA ASP A 138 -11.28 18.44 -19.31
C ASP A 138 -10.98 19.13 -20.66
N PRO A 139 -10.89 20.47 -20.71
CA PRO A 139 -10.64 21.21 -21.94
C PRO A 139 -9.17 21.17 -22.43
N ALA A 140 -8.25 20.50 -21.71
CA ALA A 140 -6.81 20.44 -22.02
C ALA A 140 -6.44 19.81 -23.38
N GLY A 141 -7.41 19.21 -24.08
CA GLY A 141 -7.23 18.58 -25.38
C GLY A 141 -6.63 17.17 -25.32
N PHE A 142 -6.93 16.35 -26.33
CA PHE A 142 -6.65 14.91 -26.32
C PHE A 142 -5.17 14.55 -26.10
N ARG A 143 -4.24 15.36 -26.62
CA ARG A 143 -2.81 15.11 -26.46
C ARG A 143 -2.36 15.20 -25.00
N LEU A 144 -2.68 16.29 -24.31
CA LEU A 144 -2.24 16.51 -22.94
C LEU A 144 -2.93 15.56 -21.96
N ILE A 145 -4.20 15.22 -22.24
CA ILE A 145 -4.93 14.17 -21.52
C ILE A 145 -4.23 12.83 -21.72
N GLY A 146 -3.91 12.44 -22.96
CA GLY A 146 -3.21 11.20 -23.26
C GLY A 146 -1.84 11.08 -22.57
N GLU A 147 -1.05 12.16 -22.60
CA GLU A 147 0.23 12.26 -21.89
C GLU A 147 0.04 12.10 -20.37
N THR A 148 -0.94 12.79 -19.78
CA THR A 148 -1.26 12.69 -18.35
C THR A 148 -1.70 11.28 -17.97
N LEU A 149 -2.59 10.65 -18.74
CA LEU A 149 -3.06 9.29 -18.49
C LEU A 149 -1.89 8.30 -18.48
N PHE A 150 -0.98 8.41 -19.44
CA PHE A 150 0.17 7.51 -19.56
C PHE A 150 1.21 7.71 -18.45
N VAL A 151 1.65 8.95 -18.22
CA VAL A 151 2.70 9.24 -17.22
C VAL A 151 2.23 8.90 -15.81
N SER A 152 0.98 9.20 -15.48
CA SER A 152 0.43 8.93 -14.16
C SER A 152 0.34 7.44 -13.82
N ILE A 153 0.24 6.53 -14.80
CA ILE A 153 0.29 5.08 -14.55
C ILE A 153 1.58 4.72 -13.81
N LEU A 154 2.73 5.22 -14.28
CA LEU A 154 4.03 4.91 -13.68
C LEU A 154 4.13 5.46 -12.25
N ILE A 155 3.61 6.66 -12.03
CA ILE A 155 3.59 7.31 -10.70
C ILE A 155 2.78 6.46 -9.71
N PHE A 156 1.55 6.08 -10.07
CA PHE A 156 0.69 5.33 -9.16
C PHE A 156 1.10 3.86 -9.00
N LEU A 157 1.66 3.23 -10.03
CA LEU A 157 2.30 1.91 -9.87
C LEU A 157 3.46 1.98 -8.88
N PHE A 158 4.29 3.01 -8.96
CA PHE A 158 5.44 3.12 -8.07
C PHE A 158 5.02 3.43 -6.62
N ALA A 159 4.11 4.39 -6.44
CA ALA A 159 3.59 4.76 -5.12
C ALA A 159 2.88 3.58 -4.44
N ALA A 160 1.97 2.91 -5.15
CA ALA A 160 1.27 1.75 -4.62
C ALA A 160 2.24 0.60 -4.28
N ALA A 161 3.27 0.36 -5.09
CA ALA A 161 4.25 -0.69 -4.81
C ALA A 161 5.01 -0.40 -3.50
N ALA A 162 5.44 0.85 -3.30
CA ALA A 162 6.15 1.28 -2.10
C ALA A 162 5.32 1.02 -0.83
N GLU A 163 4.05 1.45 -0.84
CA GLU A 163 3.16 1.30 0.30
C GLU A 163 2.77 -0.16 0.54
N GLU A 164 2.43 -0.91 -0.51
CA GLU A 164 2.01 -2.31 -0.36
C GLU A 164 3.15 -3.21 0.15
N ILE A 165 4.39 -2.96 -0.29
CA ILE A 165 5.54 -3.71 0.22
C ILE A 165 5.84 -3.34 1.67
N LEU A 166 5.77 -2.05 2.04
CA LEU A 166 5.98 -1.61 3.42
C LEU A 166 4.98 -2.26 4.38
N PHE A 167 3.68 -2.15 4.08
CA PHE A 167 2.63 -2.56 5.02
C PHE A 167 2.30 -4.05 4.90
N ARG A 168 2.26 -4.62 3.69
CA ARG A 168 1.82 -6.02 3.47
C ARG A 168 2.95 -6.96 3.06
N GLY A 169 4.14 -6.47 2.73
CA GLY A 169 5.27 -7.29 2.32
C GLY A 169 5.89 -8.09 3.48
N TYR A 170 6.33 -7.42 4.54
CA TYR A 170 6.87 -8.10 5.73
C TYR A 170 5.87 -8.11 6.89
N VAL A 171 5.41 -6.92 7.31
CA VAL A 171 4.65 -6.72 8.56
C VAL A 171 3.40 -7.58 8.65
N LEU A 172 2.47 -7.46 7.68
CA LEU A 172 1.23 -8.26 7.67
C LEU A 172 1.53 -9.76 7.64
N GLN A 173 2.56 -10.16 6.89
CA GLN A 173 2.83 -11.56 6.65
C GLN A 173 3.43 -12.25 7.87
N THR A 174 4.32 -11.56 8.61
CA THR A 174 4.89 -12.08 9.87
C THR A 174 3.78 -12.37 10.89
N LEU A 175 2.80 -11.48 11.03
CA LEU A 175 1.65 -11.70 11.95
C LEU A 175 0.67 -12.74 11.41
N THR A 176 0.53 -12.82 10.09
CA THR A 176 -0.29 -13.87 9.46
C THR A 176 0.32 -15.26 9.65
N ARG A 177 1.66 -15.40 9.56
CA ARG A 177 2.37 -16.66 9.83
C ARG A 177 2.32 -17.03 11.31
N ALA A 178 2.28 -16.04 12.21
CA ALA A 178 2.09 -16.24 13.64
C ALA A 178 0.62 -16.52 14.05
N ASN A 179 -0.28 -16.82 13.10
CA ASN A 179 -1.70 -17.11 13.33
C ASN A 179 -2.49 -15.99 14.04
N ILE A 180 -2.03 -14.74 13.94
CA ILE A 180 -2.67 -13.54 14.52
C ILE A 180 -2.94 -12.50 13.43
N ALA A 181 -3.46 -12.95 12.29
CA ALA A 181 -3.72 -12.11 11.11
C ALA A 181 -4.63 -10.92 11.39
N TRP A 182 -5.59 -11.03 12.32
CA TRP A 182 -6.45 -9.91 12.72
C TRP A 182 -5.62 -8.75 13.29
N LEU A 183 -4.61 -9.03 14.11
CA LEU A 183 -3.70 -8.03 14.65
C LEU A 183 -2.83 -7.47 13.52
N GLY A 184 -2.42 -8.30 12.56
CA GLY A 184 -1.72 -7.86 11.36
C GLY A 184 -2.52 -6.87 10.51
N ILE A 185 -3.83 -7.08 10.35
CA ILE A 185 -4.71 -6.12 9.68
C ILE A 185 -4.71 -4.80 10.44
N VAL A 186 -4.89 -4.80 11.76
CA VAL A 186 -4.90 -3.57 12.56
C VAL A 186 -3.55 -2.84 12.50
N LEU A 187 -2.45 -3.55 12.74
CA LEU A 187 -1.09 -3.00 12.78
C LEU A 187 -0.54 -2.58 11.41
N THR A 188 -1.27 -2.83 10.32
CA THR A 188 -0.90 -2.32 8.99
C THR A 188 -1.87 -1.26 8.52
N SER A 189 -3.16 -1.37 8.86
CA SER A 189 -4.20 -0.40 8.46
C SER A 189 -4.13 0.91 9.25
N VAL A 190 -3.90 0.84 10.57
CA VAL A 190 -3.82 2.03 11.42
C VAL A 190 -2.55 2.84 11.12
N PRO A 191 -1.34 2.24 11.03
CA PRO A 191 -0.15 3.00 10.62
C PRO A 191 -0.23 3.51 9.17
N PHE A 192 -0.89 2.79 8.26
CA PHE A 192 -1.18 3.27 6.91
C PHE A 192 -1.99 4.58 6.95
N ALA A 193 -3.08 4.61 7.71
CA ALA A 193 -3.86 5.84 7.91
C ALA A 193 -3.06 6.95 8.62
N ALA A 194 -2.23 6.59 9.59
CA ALA A 194 -1.40 7.55 10.31
C ALA A 194 -0.35 8.22 9.40
N ALA A 195 0.21 7.48 8.43
CA ALA A 195 1.13 8.04 7.44
C ALA A 195 0.47 9.14 6.59
N HIS A 196 -0.85 9.06 6.38
CA HIS A 196 -1.63 10.02 5.60
C HIS A 196 -2.07 11.26 6.38
N LEU A 197 -1.88 11.31 7.70
CA LEU A 197 -2.22 12.50 8.51
C LEU A 197 -1.39 13.74 8.15
N LYS A 198 -0.26 13.55 7.46
CA LYS A 198 0.60 14.63 6.97
C LYS A 198 0.19 15.14 5.59
N ASN A 199 -0.76 14.48 4.92
CA ASN A 199 -1.22 14.92 3.61
C ASN A 199 -2.05 16.21 3.75
N PRO A 200 -2.07 17.05 2.70
CA PRO A 200 -2.95 18.21 2.67
C PRO A 200 -4.40 17.81 2.93
N ASN A 201 -5.18 18.68 3.56
CA ASN A 201 -6.62 18.48 3.78
C ASN A 201 -7.01 17.21 4.57
N ALA A 202 -6.06 16.53 5.22
CA ALA A 202 -6.36 15.42 6.11
C ALA A 202 -7.09 15.95 7.37
N VAL A 203 -8.32 15.50 7.60
CA VAL A 203 -9.11 15.88 8.77
C VAL A 203 -9.12 14.73 9.78
N PRO A 204 -8.60 14.92 11.01
CA PRO A 204 -8.67 13.90 12.04
C PRO A 204 -10.12 13.40 12.24
N GLY A 205 -10.29 12.08 12.27
CA GLY A 205 -11.60 11.44 12.34
C GLY A 205 -11.96 10.72 11.04
N PHE A 206 -12.86 11.28 10.24
CA PHE A 206 -13.52 10.52 9.18
C PHE A 206 -12.58 10.15 8.01
N THR A 207 -11.67 11.04 7.58
CA THR A 207 -10.67 10.67 6.55
C THR A 207 -9.75 9.58 7.05
N PHE A 208 -9.26 9.68 8.31
CA PHE A 208 -8.44 8.65 8.94
C PHE A 208 -9.14 7.29 9.00
N VAL A 209 -10.42 7.25 9.39
CA VAL A 209 -11.21 6.02 9.43
C VAL A 209 -11.34 5.38 8.05
N ASN A 210 -11.59 6.17 7.01
CA ASN A 210 -11.65 5.65 5.65
C ASN A 210 -10.30 5.18 5.12
N THR A 211 -9.21 5.90 5.40
CA THR A 211 -7.86 5.46 5.02
C THR A 211 -7.48 4.18 5.75
N ALA A 212 -7.87 4.02 7.02
CA ALA A 212 -7.71 2.77 7.76
C ALA A 212 -8.57 1.65 7.15
N LEU A 213 -9.80 1.95 6.72
CA LEU A 213 -10.66 1.00 6.03
C LEU A 213 -10.08 0.56 4.68
N ALA A 214 -9.49 1.48 3.92
CA ALA A 214 -8.73 1.14 2.71
C ALA A 214 -7.55 0.23 3.05
N GLY A 215 -6.87 0.51 4.16
CA GLY A 215 -5.82 -0.35 4.67
C GLY A 215 -6.28 -1.78 4.97
N LEU A 216 -7.49 -1.93 5.55
CA LEU A 216 -8.13 -3.22 5.82
C LEU A 216 -8.53 -3.92 4.52
N TRP A 217 -9.12 -3.19 3.59
CA TRP A 217 -9.52 -3.69 2.27
C TRP A 217 -8.33 -4.31 1.52
N LEU A 218 -7.18 -3.62 1.51
CA LEU A 218 -5.93 -4.12 0.93
C LEU A 218 -5.36 -5.33 1.70
N ALA A 219 -5.42 -5.31 3.04
CA ALA A 219 -5.00 -6.45 3.85
C ALA A 219 -5.87 -7.70 3.60
N VAL A 220 -7.19 -7.54 3.43
CA VAL A 220 -8.11 -8.64 3.06
C VAL A 220 -7.74 -9.20 1.69
N ALA A 221 -7.48 -8.35 0.71
CA ALA A 221 -7.03 -8.76 -0.61
C ALA A 221 -5.71 -9.57 -0.56
N TYR A 222 -4.73 -9.11 0.23
CA TYR A 222 -3.53 -9.90 0.50
C TYR A 222 -3.86 -11.27 1.12
N LEU A 223 -4.71 -11.33 2.15
CA LEU A 223 -5.02 -12.60 2.84
C LEU A 223 -5.72 -13.61 1.92
N ARG A 224 -6.46 -13.14 0.91
CA ARG A 224 -7.13 -13.99 -0.09
C ARG A 224 -6.16 -14.70 -1.03
N THR A 225 -5.03 -14.07 -1.36
CA THR A 225 -4.07 -14.58 -2.36
C THR A 225 -2.74 -15.00 -1.75
N ARG A 226 -2.41 -14.54 -0.54
CA ARG A 226 -1.06 -14.58 0.04
C ARG A 226 0.01 -14.00 -0.91
N SER A 227 -0.38 -12.99 -1.68
CA SER A 227 0.49 -12.31 -2.64
C SER A 227 0.09 -10.84 -2.76
N LEU A 228 1.07 -9.99 -3.04
CA LEU A 228 0.88 -8.56 -3.20
C LEU A 228 0.23 -8.18 -4.55
N TRP A 229 0.18 -9.05 -5.56
CA TRP A 229 -0.33 -8.68 -6.89
C TRP A 229 -1.79 -8.24 -6.91
N LEU A 230 -2.66 -8.86 -6.09
CA LEU A 230 -4.05 -8.44 -5.97
C LEU A 230 -4.20 -7.07 -5.26
N PRO A 231 -3.70 -6.87 -4.03
CA PRO A 231 -3.82 -5.58 -3.37
C PRO A 231 -3.06 -4.46 -4.08
N PHE A 232 -1.92 -4.77 -4.71
CA PHE A 232 -1.23 -3.84 -5.60
C PHE A 232 -2.15 -3.37 -6.74
N GLY A 233 -2.77 -4.32 -7.45
CA GLY A 233 -3.75 -4.03 -8.51
C GLY A 233 -4.88 -3.12 -8.04
N LEU A 234 -5.49 -3.46 -6.90
CA LEU A 234 -6.56 -2.66 -6.29
C LEU A 234 -6.11 -1.22 -6.01
N HIS A 235 -4.94 -1.06 -5.40
CA HIS A 235 -4.43 0.21 -4.92
C HIS A 235 -4.04 1.14 -6.07
N TRP A 236 -3.17 0.71 -6.99
CA TRP A 236 -2.68 1.62 -8.05
C TRP A 236 -3.83 2.06 -8.96
N SER A 237 -4.76 1.16 -9.27
CA SER A 237 -5.86 1.44 -10.19
C SER A 237 -6.91 2.37 -9.57
N TRP A 238 -7.18 2.25 -8.27
CA TRP A 238 -8.02 3.20 -7.54
C TRP A 238 -7.40 4.60 -7.62
N ASN A 239 -6.13 4.76 -7.22
CA ASN A 239 -5.49 6.07 -7.17
C ASN A 239 -5.35 6.69 -8.57
N TRP A 240 -4.95 5.88 -9.57
CA TRP A 240 -4.83 6.32 -10.95
C TRP A 240 -6.18 6.73 -11.54
N ALA A 241 -7.25 5.95 -11.34
CA ALA A 241 -8.57 6.33 -11.82
C ALA A 241 -9.09 7.59 -11.11
N GLN A 242 -8.82 7.75 -9.81
CA GLN A 242 -9.25 8.90 -9.02
C GLN A 242 -8.61 10.19 -9.52
N ALA A 243 -7.29 10.21 -9.69
CA ALA A 243 -6.58 11.37 -10.20
C ALA A 243 -6.81 11.57 -11.70
N SER A 244 -6.51 10.54 -12.51
CA SER A 244 -6.29 10.70 -13.95
C SER A 244 -7.58 10.54 -14.77
N LEU A 245 -8.55 9.74 -14.31
CA LEU A 245 -9.83 9.63 -14.99
C LEU A 245 -10.87 10.61 -14.43
N LEU A 246 -10.95 10.75 -13.11
CA LEU A 246 -12.00 11.53 -12.45
C LEU A 246 -11.57 12.97 -12.08
N GLY A 247 -10.28 13.28 -12.09
CA GLY A 247 -9.77 14.62 -11.75
C GLY A 247 -10.00 14.98 -10.28
N LEU A 248 -9.97 14.00 -9.38
CA LEU A 248 -10.16 14.18 -7.94
C LEU A 248 -8.79 14.19 -7.23
N PRO A 249 -8.65 14.93 -6.11
CA PRO A 249 -7.49 14.83 -5.23
C PRO A 249 -7.31 13.39 -4.74
N VAL A 250 -6.08 12.90 -4.62
CA VAL A 250 -5.77 11.57 -4.06
C VAL A 250 -5.24 11.75 -2.64
N SER A 251 -6.05 11.41 -1.66
CA SER A 251 -5.77 11.59 -0.24
C SER A 251 -5.27 13.00 0.08
N GLY A 252 -5.95 13.99 -0.50
CA GLY A 252 -5.66 15.41 -0.39
C GLY A 252 -4.53 15.94 -1.28
N ILE A 253 -3.80 15.07 -1.98
CA ILE A 253 -2.76 15.48 -2.91
C ILE A 253 -3.42 15.84 -4.25
N GLU A 254 -3.22 17.09 -4.65
CA GLU A 254 -3.71 17.62 -5.93
C GLU A 254 -2.62 17.59 -7.00
N ARG A 255 -3.02 17.81 -8.27
CA ARG A 255 -2.13 18.05 -9.41
C ARG A 255 -1.16 16.92 -9.79
N ILE A 256 -1.35 15.70 -9.29
CA ILE A 256 -0.61 14.51 -9.77
C ILE A 256 -0.94 14.25 -11.26
N ALA A 257 -2.20 14.44 -11.64
CA ALA A 257 -2.68 14.38 -13.02
C ALA A 257 -3.14 15.78 -13.46
N PRO A 258 -2.29 16.59 -14.12
CA PRO A 258 -2.59 17.99 -14.42
C PRO A 258 -3.66 18.18 -15.50
N ALA A 259 -3.83 17.21 -16.40
CA ALA A 259 -4.91 17.17 -17.40
C ALA A 259 -5.65 15.82 -17.33
N PRO A 260 -6.53 15.64 -16.33
CA PRO A 260 -7.30 14.41 -16.20
C PRO A 260 -8.32 14.27 -17.35
N LEU A 261 -8.91 13.09 -17.53
CA LEU A 261 -9.97 12.88 -18.53
C LEU A 261 -11.23 13.68 -18.19
N LEU A 262 -11.67 13.60 -16.94
CA LEU A 262 -12.78 14.36 -16.38
C LEU A 262 -12.26 15.31 -15.32
N LYS A 263 -12.92 16.46 -15.24
CA LYS A 263 -12.80 17.41 -14.15
C LYS A 263 -13.98 17.23 -13.21
N ALA A 264 -13.69 16.94 -11.95
CA ALA A 264 -14.69 16.90 -10.89
C ALA A 264 -14.97 18.31 -10.35
N MET A 265 -16.26 18.63 -10.20
CA MET A 265 -16.74 19.78 -9.44
C MET A 265 -17.51 19.27 -8.23
N ASN A 266 -16.93 19.45 -7.04
CA ASN A 266 -17.58 19.11 -5.78
C ASN A 266 -18.61 20.19 -5.43
N ALA A 267 -19.88 19.79 -5.31
CA ALA A 267 -21.01 20.64 -4.92
C ALA A 267 -21.81 20.03 -3.76
N GLY A 268 -21.35 18.90 -3.21
CA GLY A 268 -21.98 18.16 -2.14
C GLY A 268 -21.33 18.40 -0.79
N PRO A 269 -21.93 17.90 0.29
CA PRO A 269 -21.35 18.01 1.61
C PRO A 269 -20.12 17.10 1.76
N ASP A 270 -19.09 17.61 2.45
CA ASP A 270 -17.79 16.92 2.61
C ASP A 270 -17.89 15.55 3.26
N TRP A 271 -18.86 15.33 4.16
CA TRP A 271 -19.06 14.00 4.76
C TRP A 271 -19.41 12.93 3.72
N LEU A 272 -19.99 13.32 2.57
CA LEU A 272 -20.38 12.41 1.49
C LEU A 272 -19.30 12.34 0.41
N THR A 273 -18.77 13.48 0.00
CA THR A 273 -17.86 13.60 -1.15
C THR A 273 -16.38 13.59 -0.77
N GLY A 274 -16.06 13.72 0.53
CA GLY A 274 -14.71 13.81 1.06
C GLY A 274 -14.01 15.16 0.88
N GLY A 275 -14.71 16.15 0.32
CA GLY A 275 -14.21 17.52 0.26
C GLY A 275 -12.87 17.65 -0.47
N ALA A 276 -11.98 18.46 0.10
CA ALA A 276 -10.63 18.70 -0.43
C ALA A 276 -9.66 17.52 -0.21
N TYR A 277 -10.03 16.52 0.61
CA TYR A 277 -9.26 15.27 0.73
C TYR A 277 -9.48 14.36 -0.49
N GLY A 278 -10.55 14.60 -1.26
CA GLY A 278 -10.99 13.72 -2.34
C GLY A 278 -11.97 12.65 -1.85
N ILE A 279 -12.50 11.86 -2.79
CA ILE A 279 -13.63 10.94 -2.53
C ILE A 279 -13.36 9.94 -1.40
N GLU A 280 -12.08 9.62 -1.17
CA GLU A 280 -11.59 8.76 -0.10
C GLU A 280 -12.02 9.26 1.30
N GLY A 281 -12.18 10.56 1.47
CA GLY A 281 -12.63 11.18 2.71
C GLY A 281 -14.14 11.13 2.94
N GLY A 282 -14.93 10.55 2.03
CA GLY A 282 -16.40 10.62 2.06
C GLY A 282 -17.09 9.28 2.34
N ALA A 283 -18.35 9.34 2.78
CA ALA A 283 -19.17 8.15 3.05
C ALA A 283 -19.39 7.29 1.81
N ALA A 284 -19.34 7.89 0.61
CA ALA A 284 -19.38 7.16 -0.65
C ALA A 284 -18.19 6.18 -0.78
N CYS A 285 -16.99 6.59 -0.36
CA CYS A 285 -15.83 5.71 -0.30
C CYS A 285 -16.03 4.58 0.73
N THR A 286 -16.53 4.90 1.94
CA THR A 286 -16.81 3.90 2.97
C THR A 286 -17.70 2.77 2.43
N ILE A 287 -18.80 3.13 1.76
CA ILE A 287 -19.75 2.16 1.18
C ILE A 287 -19.06 1.33 0.09
N ALA A 288 -18.33 1.98 -0.81
CA ALA A 288 -17.61 1.29 -1.88
C ALA A 288 -16.56 0.29 -1.36
N LEU A 289 -15.77 0.70 -0.36
CA LEU A 289 -14.76 -0.15 0.27
C LEU A 289 -15.39 -1.33 1.01
N VAL A 290 -16.51 -1.14 1.71
CA VAL A 290 -17.24 -2.23 2.37
C VAL A 290 -17.75 -3.24 1.33
N ILE A 291 -18.40 -2.77 0.27
CA ILE A 291 -18.90 -3.63 -0.81
C ILE A 291 -17.74 -4.40 -1.45
N SER A 292 -16.67 -3.69 -1.83
CA SER A 292 -15.48 -4.28 -2.45
C SER A 292 -14.82 -5.32 -1.54
N THR A 293 -14.70 -5.03 -0.24
CA THR A 293 -14.16 -5.96 0.75
C THR A 293 -15.01 -7.23 0.84
N VAL A 294 -16.34 -7.13 0.85
CA VAL A 294 -17.24 -8.30 0.85
C VAL A 294 -17.13 -9.09 -0.44
N VAL A 295 -17.08 -8.42 -1.61
CA VAL A 295 -16.89 -9.07 -2.92
C VAL A 295 -15.58 -9.84 -2.94
N ILE A 296 -14.46 -9.19 -2.57
CA ILE A 296 -13.15 -9.81 -2.49
C ILE A 296 -13.15 -10.95 -1.48
N TRP A 297 -13.83 -10.82 -0.33
CA TRP A 297 -13.90 -11.89 0.65
C TRP A 297 -14.64 -13.14 0.15
N ARG A 298 -15.69 -12.98 -0.67
CA ARG A 298 -16.53 -14.09 -1.17
C ARG A 298 -16.05 -14.70 -2.49
N ALA A 299 -15.36 -13.93 -3.32
CA ALA A 299 -14.94 -14.32 -4.66
C ALA A 299 -13.98 -15.53 -4.67
N LYS A 300 -14.21 -16.56 -5.49
CA LYS A 300 -13.35 -17.76 -5.60
C LYS A 300 -12.37 -17.73 -6.79
N LEU A 301 -12.20 -16.57 -7.38
CA LEU A 301 -11.54 -16.37 -8.68
C LEU A 301 -10.03 -16.12 -8.61
N PHE A 302 -9.45 -15.92 -7.42
CA PHE A 302 -8.06 -15.55 -7.25
C PHE A 302 -7.12 -16.76 -7.17
N ALA A 303 -5.91 -16.62 -7.71
CA ALA A 303 -4.85 -17.61 -7.54
C ALA A 303 -4.14 -17.37 -6.21
N ARG A 304 -3.97 -18.40 -5.39
CA ARG A 304 -3.24 -18.30 -4.12
C ARG A 304 -1.77 -18.65 -4.34
N ALA A 305 -0.86 -17.80 -3.86
CA ALA A 305 0.56 -18.09 -3.87
C ALA A 305 0.90 -19.18 -2.86
N GLY A 306 1.66 -20.19 -3.30
CA GLY A 306 2.27 -21.19 -2.44
C GLY A 306 3.68 -20.74 -2.07
N VAL A 307 3.86 -20.17 -0.89
CA VAL A 307 5.19 -19.89 -0.35
C VAL A 307 5.56 -21.07 0.55
N ARG A 308 6.50 -21.91 0.10
CA ARG A 308 7.13 -22.92 0.96
C ARG A 308 8.30 -22.28 1.71
N ALA A 309 8.50 -22.63 2.98
CA ALA A 309 9.70 -22.25 3.71
C ALA A 309 10.95 -22.75 2.97
N TYR A 310 12.06 -22.02 3.07
CA TYR A 310 13.33 -22.49 2.53
C TYR A 310 13.75 -23.74 3.32
N GLN A 311 13.82 -24.89 2.66
CA GLN A 311 14.47 -26.07 3.24
C GLN A 311 15.96 -25.88 3.05
N LYS A 312 16.70 -25.57 4.13
CA LYS A 312 18.16 -25.67 4.10
C LYS A 312 18.52 -27.10 3.69
N PRO A 313 19.40 -27.31 2.70
CA PRO A 313 19.90 -28.65 2.43
C PRO A 313 20.56 -29.17 3.71
N ASP A 314 20.20 -30.40 4.10
CA ASP A 314 20.76 -31.07 5.27
C ASP A 314 22.29 -30.99 5.20
N ARG A 315 22.90 -30.45 6.26
CA ARG A 315 24.36 -30.40 6.43
C ARG A 315 24.83 -31.64 7.18
#